data_AF-A0A818LAN0-F1
#
_entry.id   AF-A0A818LAN0-F1
#
_cell.length_a   1.000
_cell.length_b   1.000
_cell.length_c   1.000
_cell.angle_alpha   90.00
_cell.angle_beta   90.00
_cell.angle_gamma   90.00
#
_symmetry.space_group_name_H-M   'P 1'
#
loop_
_entity.id
_entity.type
_entity.pdbx_description
1 polymer ?
#
loop_
_entity_poly.entity_id
_entity_poly.type
_entity_poly.pdbx_seq_one_letter_code
_entity_poly.pdbx_strand_id
1 'polypeptide(L)'
;MPPATNKTLPLDENAQIEQKTLTDDNENIVRVKKYLIILIAIQLFLCVVTLGFESYSIIGQVSMGTSYSYGAESLVTVIALTIFYIFGLIVTYKQNRIGLIILASIEIILLIGMCLLFGYIILVITALLIAFGSTGQGYGVVIFFGIVIAVMAFVMIITVKLSFNLAKLIDKNQYLAV
;
A
#
# COMPACT_ATOMS: atom_id res chain seq x y z
N MET A 1 -7.98 -49.20 -50.69
CA MET A 1 -7.94 -47.93 -49.92
C MET A 1 -6.50 -47.71 -49.47
N PRO A 2 -5.85 -46.59 -49.83
CA PRO A 2 -4.57 -46.23 -49.22
C PRO A 2 -4.79 -45.84 -47.74
N PRO A 3 -3.83 -46.14 -46.85
CA PRO A 3 -3.95 -45.85 -45.41
C PRO A 3 -3.95 -44.34 -45.16
N ALA A 4 -4.81 -43.89 -44.27
CA ALA A 4 -4.89 -42.49 -43.86
C ALA A 4 -3.58 -42.06 -43.18
N THR A 5 -2.85 -41.13 -43.81
CA THR A 5 -1.73 -40.44 -43.20
C THR A 5 -2.26 -39.62 -42.02
N ASN A 6 -2.02 -40.10 -40.79
CA ASN A 6 -2.21 -39.31 -39.59
C ASN A 6 -1.21 -38.15 -39.61
N LYS A 7 -1.61 -37.02 -40.19
CA LYS A 7 -1.06 -35.73 -39.77
C LYS A 7 -1.50 -35.54 -38.33
N THR A 8 -0.58 -35.73 -37.38
CA THR A 8 -0.74 -35.25 -36.01
C THR A 8 -1.13 -33.77 -36.09
N LEU A 9 -2.33 -33.45 -35.64
CA LEU A 9 -2.81 -32.08 -35.56
C LEU A 9 -1.82 -31.26 -34.70
N PRO A 10 -1.46 -30.02 -35.10
CA PRO A 10 -0.54 -29.14 -34.35
C PRO A 10 -1.09 -28.65 -32.98
N LEU A 11 -2.09 -29.33 -32.42
CA LEU A 11 -2.76 -29.00 -31.15
C LEU A 11 -1.85 -29.25 -29.93
N ASP A 12 -0.82 -30.09 -30.06
CA ASP A 12 0.07 -30.46 -28.94
C ASP A 12 1.09 -29.34 -28.64
N GLU A 13 1.63 -28.65 -29.65
CA GLU A 13 2.59 -27.56 -29.44
C GLU A 13 1.93 -26.32 -28.80
N ASN A 14 0.72 -25.95 -29.22
CA ASN A 14 0.03 -24.79 -28.67
C ASN A 14 -0.45 -25.02 -27.23
N ALA A 15 -0.94 -26.22 -26.91
CA ALA A 15 -1.34 -26.57 -25.55
C ALA A 15 -0.14 -26.61 -24.58
N GLN A 16 1.03 -27.07 -25.05
CA GLN A 16 2.27 -27.05 -24.26
C GLN A 16 2.80 -25.62 -24.05
N ILE A 17 2.63 -24.72 -25.03
CA ILE A 17 3.01 -23.30 -24.90
C ILE A 17 2.11 -22.57 -23.90
N GLU A 18 0.80 -22.84 -23.90
CA GLU A 18 -0.14 -22.27 -22.91
C GLU A 18 0.12 -22.78 -21.48
N GLN A 19 0.41 -24.07 -21.29
CA GLN A 19 0.75 -24.62 -19.98
C GLN A 19 2.07 -24.07 -19.43
N LYS A 20 3.08 -23.89 -20.29
CA LYS A 20 4.35 -23.27 -19.89
C LYS A 20 4.13 -21.82 -19.47
N THR A 21 3.33 -21.06 -20.23
CA THR A 21 2.97 -19.68 -19.92
C THR A 21 2.23 -19.57 -18.58
N LEU A 22 1.29 -20.49 -18.30
CA LEU A 22 0.56 -20.57 -17.02
C LEU A 22 1.48 -20.86 -15.83
N THR A 23 2.51 -21.69 -16.02
CA THR A 23 3.46 -22.05 -14.97
C THR A 23 4.36 -20.86 -14.62
N ASP A 24 4.86 -20.16 -15.63
CA ASP A 24 5.68 -18.95 -15.48
C ASP A 24 4.86 -17.79 -14.87
N ASP A 25 3.59 -17.64 -15.25
CA ASP A 25 2.69 -16.62 -14.69
C ASP A 25 2.32 -16.90 -13.23
N ASN A 26 2.15 -18.17 -12.84
CA ASN A 26 1.89 -18.54 -11.45
C ASN A 26 3.10 -18.25 -10.54
N GLU A 27 4.32 -18.49 -11.01
CA GLU A 27 5.53 -18.12 -10.26
C GLU A 27 5.61 -16.59 -10.06
N ASN A 28 5.30 -15.82 -11.12
CA ASN A 28 5.26 -14.37 -11.06
C ASN A 28 4.18 -13.86 -10.08
N ILE A 29 3.00 -14.47 -10.04
CA ILE A 29 1.93 -14.14 -9.08
C ILE A 29 2.41 -14.35 -7.64
N VAL A 30 3.04 -15.49 -7.35
CA VAL A 30 3.55 -15.77 -6.00
C VAL A 30 4.62 -14.75 -5.59
N ARG A 31 5.48 -14.34 -6.54
CA ARG A 31 6.53 -13.34 -6.29
C ARG A 31 5.94 -11.95 -6.01
N VAL A 32 5.02 -11.48 -6.85
CA VAL A 32 4.34 -10.19 -6.66
C VAL A 32 3.55 -10.18 -5.35
N LYS A 33 2.88 -11.29 -5.01
CA LYS A 33 2.18 -11.46 -3.73
C LYS A 33 3.11 -11.29 -2.54
N LYS A 34 4.28 -11.94 -2.55
CA LYS A 34 5.26 -11.82 -1.46
C LYS A 34 5.72 -10.37 -1.28
N TYR A 35 6.05 -9.67 -2.37
CA TYR A 35 6.44 -8.26 -2.29
C TYR A 35 5.32 -7.38 -1.74
N LEU A 36 4.07 -7.59 -2.19
CA LEU A 36 2.93 -6.82 -1.71
C LEU A 36 2.68 -7.04 -0.21
N ILE A 37 2.78 -8.29 0.27
CA ILE A 37 2.65 -8.61 1.70
C ILE A 37 3.71 -7.88 2.53
N ILE A 38 4.97 -7.87 2.07
CA ILE A 38 6.06 -7.20 2.79
C ILE A 38 5.79 -5.69 2.89
N LEU A 39 5.35 -5.05 1.80
CA LEU A 39 5.05 -3.62 1.80
C LEU A 39 3.89 -3.27 2.73
N ILE A 40 2.80 -4.06 2.70
CA ILE A 40 1.66 -3.86 3.60
C ILE A 40 2.08 -4.09 5.06
N ALA A 41 2.96 -5.07 5.33
CA ALA A 41 3.48 -5.32 6.67
C ALA A 41 4.33 -4.14 7.19
N ILE A 42 5.13 -3.51 6.33
CA ILE A 42 5.89 -2.29 6.66
C ILE A 42 4.93 -1.15 7.00
N GLN A 43 3.89 -0.92 6.19
CA GLN A 43 2.89 0.12 6.48
C GLN A 43 2.13 -0.16 7.79
N LEU A 44 1.74 -1.42 8.02
CA LEU A 44 1.08 -1.83 9.27
C LEU A 44 1.98 -1.59 10.48
N PHE A 45 3.26 -1.96 10.39
CA PHE A 45 4.23 -1.70 11.44
C PHE A 45 4.34 -0.20 11.76
N LEU A 46 4.43 0.64 10.73
CA LEU A 46 4.44 2.10 10.90
C LEU A 46 3.16 2.59 11.60
N CYS A 47 1.99 2.10 11.20
CA CYS A 47 0.73 2.45 11.87
C CYS A 47 0.71 2.04 13.34
N VAL A 48 1.22 0.85 13.69
CA VAL A 48 1.29 0.39 15.08
C VAL A 48 2.25 1.24 15.91
N VAL A 49 3.40 1.63 15.34
CA VAL A 49 4.34 2.54 16.00
C VAL A 49 3.70 3.90 16.25
N THR A 50 3.01 4.47 15.25
CA THR A 50 2.27 5.72 15.39
C THR A 50 1.15 5.59 16.43
N LEU A 51 0.43 4.47 16.46
CA LEU A 51 -0.63 4.22 17.44
C LEU A 51 -0.09 4.21 18.86
N GLY A 52 1.06 3.56 19.09
CA GLY A 52 1.73 3.55 20.38
C GLY A 52 2.17 4.94 20.82
N PHE A 53 2.71 5.74 19.90
CA PHE A 53 3.10 7.13 20.17
C PHE A 53 1.91 8.03 20.52
N GLU A 54 0.83 7.97 19.73
CA GLU A 54 -0.39 8.75 19.97
C GLU A 54 -1.06 8.35 21.30
N SER A 55 -1.12 7.04 21.60
CA SER A 55 -1.64 6.55 22.88
C SER A 55 -0.83 7.07 24.06
N TYR A 56 0.51 7.06 23.95
CA TYR A 56 1.39 7.60 24.98
C TYR A 56 1.21 9.11 25.17
N SER A 57 1.10 9.87 24.07
CA SER A 57 0.84 11.32 24.09
C SER A 57 -0.46 11.66 24.80
N ILE A 58 -1.54 10.92 24.52
CA ILE A 58 -2.84 11.11 25.18
C ILE A 58 -2.73 10.85 26.68
N ILE A 59 -2.07 9.74 27.10
CA ILE A 59 -1.85 9.45 28.51
C ILE A 59 -1.06 10.57 29.20
N GLY A 60 -0.06 11.13 28.53
CA GLY A 60 0.68 12.31 29.01
C GLY A 60 -0.24 13.52 29.21
N GLN A 61 -1.07 13.85 28.22
CA GLN A 61 -2.02 14.97 28.28
C GLN A 61 -3.07 14.80 29.39
N VAL A 62 -3.57 13.58 29.59
CA VAL A 62 -4.45 13.22 30.71
C VAL A 62 -3.81 13.60 32.04
N SER A 63 -2.55 13.18 32.23
CA SER A 63 -1.83 13.41 33.48
C SER A 63 -1.56 14.89 33.75
N MET A 64 -1.52 15.72 32.70
CA MET A 64 -1.31 17.16 32.78
C MET A 64 -2.63 17.98 32.85
N GLY A 65 -3.79 17.32 32.79
CA GLY A 65 -5.10 18.00 32.85
C GLY A 65 -5.43 18.84 31.61
N THR A 66 -4.77 18.61 30.48
CA THR A 66 -5.02 19.32 29.22
C THR A 66 -6.18 18.70 28.44
N SER A 67 -6.90 19.49 27.64
CA SER A 67 -8.08 19.02 26.91
C SER A 67 -7.76 18.00 25.81
N TYR A 68 -8.61 16.98 25.69
CA TYR A 68 -8.37 15.72 24.96
C TYR A 68 -8.58 15.75 23.44
N SER A 69 -9.16 16.83 22.90
CA SER A 69 -9.82 16.78 21.58
C SER A 69 -8.86 16.42 20.44
N TYR A 70 -7.65 16.98 20.42
CA TYR A 70 -6.72 16.78 19.30
C TYR A 70 -6.09 15.38 19.26
N GLY A 71 -5.73 14.82 20.42
CA GLY A 71 -5.13 13.48 20.48
C GLY A 71 -6.11 12.38 20.09
N ALA A 72 -7.39 12.52 20.49
CA ALA A 72 -8.41 11.52 20.21
C ALA A 72 -8.74 11.40 18.71
N GLU A 73 -8.80 12.52 17.98
CA GLU A 73 -9.06 12.54 16.53
C GLU A 73 -7.94 11.87 15.72
N SER A 74 -6.68 12.15 16.09
CA SER A 74 -5.51 11.48 15.48
C SER A 74 -5.54 9.97 15.75
N LEU A 75 -5.82 9.56 17.00
CA LEU A 75 -5.86 8.16 17.40
C LEU A 75 -6.90 7.35 16.60
N VAL A 76 -8.11 7.88 16.42
CA VAL A 76 -9.17 7.21 15.64
C VAL A 76 -8.73 6.97 14.20
N THR A 77 -8.05 7.96 13.60
CA THR A 77 -7.54 7.86 12.23
C THR A 77 -6.49 6.75 12.12
N VAL A 78 -5.55 6.68 13.06
CA VAL A 78 -4.50 5.64 13.08
C VAL A 78 -5.09 4.24 13.31
N ILE A 79 -6.12 4.11 14.14
CA ILE A 79 -6.83 2.83 14.34
C ILE A 79 -7.51 2.39 13.05
N ALA A 80 -8.22 3.30 12.37
CA ALA A 80 -8.87 3.00 11.10
C ALA A 80 -7.86 2.53 10.03
N LEU A 81 -6.70 3.19 9.94
CA LEU A 81 -5.60 2.78 9.07
C LEU A 81 -5.05 1.40 9.45
N THR A 82 -4.88 1.12 10.73
CA THR A 82 -4.40 -0.19 11.21
C THR A 82 -5.35 -1.31 10.79
N ILE A 83 -6.66 -1.13 10.97
CA ILE A 83 -7.68 -2.09 10.54
C ILE A 83 -7.65 -2.27 9.02
N PHE A 84 -7.52 -1.17 8.27
CA PHE A 84 -7.41 -1.20 6.82
C PHE A 84 -6.21 -2.02 6.33
N TYR A 85 -5.03 -1.84 6.91
CA TYR A 85 -3.84 -2.62 6.53
C TYR A 85 -3.94 -4.09 6.92
N ILE A 86 -4.58 -4.43 8.04
CA ILE A 86 -4.90 -5.82 8.40
C ILE A 86 -5.81 -6.45 7.33
N PHE A 87 -6.85 -5.72 6.90
CA PHE A 87 -7.71 -6.16 5.81
C PHE A 87 -6.94 -6.35 4.50
N GLY A 88 -6.01 -5.43 4.18
CA GLY A 88 -5.12 -5.53 3.02
C GLY A 88 -4.26 -6.80 3.01
N LEU A 89 -3.73 -7.21 4.17
CA LEU A 89 -3.01 -8.49 4.30
C LEU A 89 -3.91 -9.68 3.98
N ILE A 90 -5.14 -9.70 4.52
CA ILE A 90 -6.10 -10.79 4.30
C ILE A 90 -6.48 -10.88 2.82
N VAL A 91 -6.80 -9.75 2.20
CA VAL A 91 -7.15 -9.65 0.78
C VAL A 91 -6.02 -10.17 -0.11
N THR A 92 -4.79 -9.73 0.17
CA THR A 92 -3.60 -10.14 -0.58
C THR A 92 -3.31 -11.63 -0.37
N TYR A 93 -3.47 -12.13 0.85
CA TYR A 93 -3.29 -13.53 1.17
C TYR A 93 -4.30 -14.42 0.43
N LYS A 94 -5.57 -14.02 0.43
CA LYS A 94 -6.67 -14.73 -0.25
C LYS A 94 -6.70 -14.54 -1.76
N GLN A 95 -5.84 -13.68 -2.33
CA GLN A 95 -5.82 -13.36 -3.77
C GLN A 95 -7.19 -12.91 -4.30
N ASN A 96 -7.96 -12.19 -3.48
CA ASN A 96 -9.27 -11.69 -3.89
C ASN A 96 -9.10 -10.50 -4.84
N ARG A 97 -9.37 -10.70 -6.15
CA ARG A 97 -9.26 -9.66 -7.18
C ARG A 97 -10.01 -8.38 -6.81
N ILE A 98 -11.28 -8.50 -6.40
CA ILE A 98 -12.12 -7.35 -6.06
C ILE A 98 -11.53 -6.64 -4.84
N GLY A 99 -11.10 -7.41 -3.83
CA GLY A 99 -10.44 -6.87 -2.66
C GLY A 99 -9.16 -6.09 -3.02
N LEU A 100 -8.33 -6.59 -3.94
CA LEU A 100 -7.08 -5.94 -4.36
C LEU A 100 -7.33 -4.62 -5.10
N ILE A 101 -8.41 -4.54 -5.89
CA ILE A 101 -8.82 -3.29 -6.56
C ILE A 101 -9.32 -2.26 -5.54
N ILE A 102 -10.12 -2.70 -4.56
CA ILE A 102 -10.60 -1.83 -3.47
C ILE A 102 -9.41 -1.32 -2.65
N LEU A 103 -8.48 -2.21 -2.29
CA LEU A 103 -7.25 -1.87 -1.57
C LEU A 103 -6.46 -0.78 -2.32
N ALA A 104 -6.20 -0.99 -3.62
CA ALA A 104 -5.48 -0.02 -4.45
C ALA A 104 -6.19 1.33 -4.56
N SER A 105 -7.53 1.31 -4.67
CA SER A 105 -8.34 2.53 -4.77
C SER A 105 -8.27 3.35 -3.48
N ILE A 106 -8.37 2.70 -2.32
CA ILE A 106 -8.27 3.38 -1.02
C ILE A 106 -6.86 3.93 -0.81
N GLU A 107 -5.81 3.17 -1.17
CA GLU A 107 -4.42 3.64 -1.14
C GLU A 107 -4.20 4.90 -1.98
N ILE A 108 -4.85 5.02 -3.14
CA ILE A 108 -4.79 6.25 -3.97
C ILE A 108 -5.44 7.44 -3.24
N ILE A 109 -6.61 7.26 -2.63
CA ILE A 109 -7.29 8.32 -1.88
C ILE A 109 -6.42 8.74 -0.69
N LEU A 110 -5.86 7.78 0.05
CA LEU A 110 -4.95 8.04 1.16
C LEU A 110 -3.70 8.78 0.70
N LEU A 111 -3.12 8.41 -0.45
CA LEU A 111 -1.97 9.08 -1.04
C LEU A 111 -2.30 10.56 -1.34
N ILE A 112 -3.46 10.82 -1.95
CA ILE A 112 -3.93 12.19 -2.21
C ILE A 112 -4.09 12.95 -0.89
N GLY A 113 -4.73 12.34 0.11
CA GLY A 113 -4.89 12.93 1.44
C GLY A 113 -3.55 13.30 2.10
N MET A 114 -2.57 12.40 2.06
CA MET A 114 -1.22 12.65 2.59
C MET A 114 -0.48 13.75 1.82
N CYS A 115 -0.61 13.80 0.49
CA CYS A 115 -0.01 14.86 -0.31
C CYS A 115 -0.60 16.24 0.02
N LEU A 116 -1.92 16.33 0.23
CA LEU A 116 -2.59 17.58 0.63
C LEU A 116 -2.17 18.02 2.03
N LEU A 117 -2.15 17.09 2.99
CA LEU A 117 -1.70 17.36 4.36
C LEU A 117 -0.24 17.83 4.38
N PHE A 118 0.63 17.21 3.59
CA PHE A 118 2.01 17.62 3.45
C PHE A 118 2.15 19.04 2.87
N GLY A 119 1.40 19.35 1.81
CA GLY A 119 1.35 20.69 1.24
C GLY A 119 0.93 21.74 2.27
N TYR A 120 -0.11 21.43 3.07
CA TYR A 120 -0.54 22.29 4.17
C TYR A 120 0.55 22.48 5.23
N ILE A 121 1.21 21.41 5.68
CA ILE A 121 2.29 21.47 6.67
C ILE A 121 3.44 22.34 6.15
N ILE A 122 3.87 22.19 4.90
CA ILE A 122 4.92 23.03 4.31
C ILE A 122 4.51 24.51 4.35
N LEU A 123 3.28 24.84 3.95
CA LEU A 123 2.80 26.22 3.94
C LEU A 123 2.77 26.83 5.35
N VAL A 124 2.26 26.09 6.34
CA VAL A 124 2.23 26.53 7.74
C VAL A 124 3.65 26.74 8.26
N ILE A 125 4.55 25.79 8.07
CA ILE A 125 5.92 25.94 8.59
C ILE A 125 6.68 27.05 7.86
N THR A 126 6.51 27.19 6.55
CA THR A 126 7.13 28.30 5.78
C THR A 126 6.64 29.65 6.32
N ALA A 127 5.33 29.78 6.60
CA ALA A 127 4.78 30.99 7.22
C ALA A 127 5.34 31.26 8.61
N LEU A 128 5.48 30.22 9.46
CA LEU A 128 6.09 30.33 10.78
C LEU A 128 7.58 30.72 10.69
N LEU A 129 8.33 30.16 9.74
CA LEU A 129 9.74 30.47 9.51
C LEU A 129 9.94 31.94 9.06
N ILE A 130 9.03 32.45 8.22
CA ILE A 130 9.02 33.86 7.83
C ILE A 130 8.66 34.76 9.03
N ALA A 131 7.70 34.34 9.87
CA ALA A 131 7.24 35.13 11.02
C ALA A 131 8.26 35.20 12.17
N PHE A 132 8.99 34.11 12.45
CA PHE A 132 9.85 33.99 13.63
C PHE A 132 11.35 34.16 13.38
N GLY A 133 11.78 34.47 12.15
CA GLY A 133 13.17 34.86 11.87
C GLY A 133 14.20 33.78 12.24
N SER A 134 14.35 32.78 11.38
CA SER A 134 15.51 31.87 11.25
C SER A 134 16.20 31.40 12.54
N THR A 135 15.56 30.55 13.34
CA THR A 135 16.31 29.61 14.17
C THR A 135 16.56 28.35 13.33
N GLY A 136 17.84 27.98 13.12
CA GLY A 136 18.23 26.84 12.26
C GLY A 136 17.58 25.49 12.62
N GLN A 137 16.98 25.38 13.81
CA GLN A 137 16.23 24.20 14.26
C GLN A 137 14.92 23.99 13.49
N GLY A 138 14.22 25.06 13.07
CA GLY A 138 12.96 24.94 12.35
C GLY A 138 13.14 24.20 11.02
N TYR A 139 14.21 24.50 10.26
CA TYR A 139 14.50 23.87 8.98
C TYR A 139 14.80 22.37 9.09
N GLY A 140 15.53 21.95 10.13
CA GLY A 140 15.88 20.54 10.32
C GLY A 140 14.65 19.66 10.53
N VAL A 141 13.67 20.15 11.30
CA VAL A 141 12.41 19.44 11.55
C VAL A 141 11.58 19.30 10.27
N VAL A 142 11.50 20.35 9.44
CA VAL A 142 10.79 20.28 8.13
C VAL A 142 11.39 19.24 7.21
N ILE A 143 12.72 19.25 7.06
CA ILE A 143 13.42 18.31 6.17
C ILE A 143 13.19 16.88 6.64
N PHE A 144 13.26 16.63 7.94
CA PHE A 144 12.99 15.31 8.50
C PHE A 144 11.56 14.81 8.21
N PHE A 145 10.54 15.61 8.55
CA PHE A 145 9.15 15.24 8.26
C PHE A 145 8.87 15.10 6.76
N GLY A 146 9.49 15.93 5.92
CA GLY A 146 9.40 15.82 4.47
C GLY A 146 9.97 14.51 3.93
N ILE A 147 11.09 14.04 4.46
CA ILE A 147 11.68 12.75 4.10
C ILE A 147 10.75 11.60 4.51
N VAL A 148 10.23 11.61 5.74
CA VAL A 148 9.32 10.55 6.24
C VAL A 148 8.08 10.45 5.36
N ILE A 149 7.45 11.58 5.06
CA ILE A 149 6.25 11.62 4.21
C ILE A 149 6.58 11.18 2.77
N ALA A 150 7.72 11.61 2.21
CA ALA A 150 8.15 11.18 0.88
C ALA A 150 8.38 9.66 0.81
N VAL A 151 8.97 9.06 1.85
CA VAL A 151 9.17 7.61 1.95
C VAL A 151 7.82 6.89 2.03
N MET A 152 6.89 7.37 2.84
CA MET A 152 5.54 6.79 2.91
C MET A 152 4.81 6.87 1.56
N ALA A 153 4.84 8.03 0.90
CA ALA A 153 4.23 8.22 -0.41
C ALA A 153 4.84 7.27 -1.46
N PHE A 154 6.16 7.10 -1.44
CA PHE A 154 6.86 6.18 -2.34
C PHE A 154 6.44 4.72 -2.11
N VAL A 155 6.37 4.28 -0.85
CA VAL A 155 5.89 2.94 -0.49
C VAL A 155 4.46 2.74 -0.99
N MET A 156 3.56 3.71 -0.77
CA MET A 156 2.17 3.64 -1.23
C MET A 156 2.07 3.54 -2.76
N ILE A 157 2.86 4.30 -3.52
CA ILE A 157 2.87 4.23 -4.99
C ILE A 157 3.25 2.83 -5.47
N ILE A 158 4.28 2.22 -4.85
CA ILE A 158 4.69 0.85 -5.20
C ILE A 158 3.59 -0.14 -4.83
N THR A 159 2.98 -0.01 -3.64
CA THR A 159 1.88 -0.85 -3.17
C THR A 159 0.70 -0.81 -4.14
N VAL A 160 0.28 0.38 -4.58
CA VAL A 160 -0.80 0.57 -5.57
C VAL A 160 -0.45 -0.14 -6.88
N LYS A 161 0.76 0.10 -7.41
CA LYS A 161 1.21 -0.49 -8.68
C LYS A 161 1.23 -2.01 -8.63
N LEU A 162 1.76 -2.59 -7.55
CA LEU A 162 1.80 -4.03 -7.37
C LEU A 162 0.40 -4.63 -7.16
N SER A 163 -0.50 -3.92 -6.48
CA SER A 163 -1.89 -4.36 -6.29
C SER A 163 -2.63 -4.47 -7.62
N PHE A 164 -2.49 -3.49 -8.52
CA PHE A 164 -3.07 -3.57 -9.87
C PHE A 164 -2.45 -4.67 -10.72
N ASN A 165 -1.12 -4.82 -10.67
CA ASN A 165 -0.43 -5.88 -11.41
C ASN A 165 -0.91 -7.27 -10.95
N LEU A 166 -1.01 -7.49 -9.63
CA LEU A 166 -1.49 -8.74 -9.07
C LEU A 166 -2.94 -9.01 -9.46
N ALA A 167 -3.82 -8.00 -9.38
CA ALA A 167 -5.22 -8.12 -9.79
C ALA A 167 -5.34 -8.49 -11.28
N LYS A 168 -4.53 -7.90 -12.16
CA LYS A 168 -4.51 -8.21 -13.59
C LYS A 168 -3.99 -9.63 -13.88
N LEU A 169 -2.98 -10.08 -13.15
CA LEU A 169 -2.44 -11.44 -13.30
C LEU A 169 -3.45 -12.50 -12.85
N ILE A 170 -4.15 -12.26 -11.73
CA ILE A 170 -5.22 -13.16 -11.25
C ILE A 170 -6.36 -13.25 -12.26
N ASP A 171 -6.75 -12.12 -12.84
CA ASP A 171 -7.82 -12.04 -13.84
C ASP A 171 -7.53 -12.94 -15.04
N LYS A 172 -6.31 -12.84 -15.61
CA LYS A 172 -5.88 -13.69 -16.73
C LYS A 172 -5.93 -15.18 -16.40
N ASN A 173 -5.43 -15.58 -15.22
CA ASN A 173 -5.42 -16.98 -14.82
C ASN A 173 -6.82 -17.55 -14.58
N GLN A 174 -7.76 -16.73 -14.10
CA GLN A 174 -9.15 -17.15 -13.93
C GLN A 174 -9.87 -17.39 -15.27
N TYR A 175 -9.58 -16.58 -16.30
CA TYR A 175 -10.15 -16.76 -17.63
C TYR A 175 -9.57 -17.95 -18.40
N LEU A 176 -8.34 -18.37 -18.13
CA LEU A 176 -7.69 -19.52 -18.78
C LEU A 176 -8.08 -20.88 -18.15
N ALA A 177 -8.63 -20.87 -16.94
CA ALA A 177 -9.10 -22.07 -16.25
C ALA A 177 -10.56 -22.45 -16.60
N VAL A 178 -11.28 -21.56 -17.29
CA VAL A 178 -12.64 -21.76 -17.81
C VAL A 178 -12.57 -22.14 -19.28
#